data_AF-A0A2A5H4C8-F1
#
_entry.id   AF-A0A2A5H4C8-F1
#
_cell.length_a   1.000
_cell.length_b   1.000
_cell.length_c   1.000
_cell.angle_alpha   90.00
_cell.angle_beta   90.00
_cell.angle_gamma   90.00
#
_symmetry.space_group_name_H-M   'P 1'
#
loop_
_entity.id
_entity.type
_entity.pdbx_description
1 polymer ?
#
loop_
_entity_poly.entity_id
_entity_poly.type
_entity_poly.pdbx_seq_one_letter_code
_entity_poly.pdbx_strand_id
1 'polypeptide(L)'
;MVYAKCINCGHRYHWEWVEAFSKFGFKDGDGQVETHSVAFVLEEAGYEVKTWKWFVHNELIIYLSKDDVEFLPTLGAGYLLGYDHPRKFLPKEVIELLDEAFPTTSIYPFP
;
A
#
# COMPACT_ATOMS: atom_id res chain seq x y z
N MET A 1 -8.64 -7.80 -15.99
CA MET A 1 -8.34 -8.44 -14.69
C MET A 1 -6.89 -8.93 -14.74
N VAL A 2 -5.96 -8.17 -14.18
CA VAL A 2 -4.52 -8.46 -14.22
C VAL A 2 -4.18 -9.29 -12.99
N TYR A 3 -4.26 -10.62 -13.06
CA TYR A 3 -3.88 -11.46 -11.92
C TYR A 3 -2.37 -11.41 -11.70
N ALA A 4 -1.95 -11.23 -10.44
CA ALA A 4 -0.56 -11.36 -10.08
C ALA A 4 -0.17 -12.85 -10.00
N LYS A 5 1.05 -13.18 -10.42
CA LYS A 5 1.61 -14.55 -10.37
C LYS A 5 2.67 -14.63 -9.31
N CYS A 6 2.54 -15.61 -8.42
CA CYS A 6 3.49 -15.79 -7.34
C CYS A 6 4.88 -16.07 -7.92
N ILE A 7 5.89 -15.31 -7.51
CA ILE A 7 7.27 -15.49 -8.02
C ILE A 7 7.88 -16.84 -7.63
N ASN A 8 7.38 -17.47 -6.55
CA ASN A 8 7.91 -18.72 -6.03
C ASN A 8 7.22 -19.96 -6.62
N CYS A 9 5.88 -19.96 -6.73
CA CYS A 9 5.12 -21.15 -7.15
C CYS A 9 4.32 -20.96 -8.46
N GLY A 10 4.28 -19.77 -9.03
CA GLY A 10 3.56 -19.48 -10.27
C GLY A 10 2.02 -19.49 -10.16
N HIS A 11 1.47 -19.82 -8.99
CA HIS A 11 0.03 -19.72 -8.75
C HIS A 11 -0.43 -18.27 -8.80
N ARG A 12 -1.69 -18.09 -9.23
CA ARG A 12 -2.34 -16.77 -9.19
C ARG A 12 -2.60 -16.40 -7.74
N TYR A 13 -2.31 -15.17 -7.40
CA TYR A 13 -2.75 -14.56 -6.16
C TYR A 13 -3.43 -13.23 -6.47
N HIS A 14 -4.13 -12.74 -5.47
CA HIS A 14 -4.79 -11.45 -5.48
C HIS A 14 -4.14 -10.61 -4.38
N TRP A 15 -3.93 -9.35 -4.69
CA TRP A 15 -3.49 -8.33 -3.75
C TRP A 15 -3.99 -6.97 -4.22
N GLU A 16 -4.00 -6.01 -3.31
CA GLU A 16 -4.32 -4.60 -3.60
C GLU A 16 -3.28 -3.67 -2.99
N TRP A 17 -3.01 -2.53 -3.64
CA TRP A 17 -2.01 -1.57 -3.18
C TRP A 17 -2.28 -1.07 -1.76
N VAL A 18 -3.54 -1.09 -1.31
CA VAL A 18 -3.94 -0.67 0.05
C VAL A 18 -3.27 -1.53 1.13
N GLU A 19 -2.89 -2.77 0.80
CA GLU A 19 -2.20 -3.67 1.70
C GLU A 19 -0.80 -3.18 2.07
N ALA A 20 -0.15 -2.38 1.22
CA ALA A 20 1.14 -1.73 1.51
C ALA A 20 1.07 -0.67 2.62
N PHE A 21 -0.13 -0.25 3.01
CA PHE A 21 -0.38 0.67 4.13
C PHE A 21 -0.98 -0.04 5.34
N SER A 22 -1.20 -1.35 5.26
CA SER A 22 -1.85 -2.15 6.29
C SER A 22 -0.83 -3.03 7.01
N LYS A 23 -0.87 -2.99 8.34
CA LYS A 23 -0.11 -3.88 9.22
C LYS A 23 -0.37 -5.35 8.87
N PHE A 24 -1.62 -5.69 8.58
CA PHE A 24 -2.06 -7.06 8.27
C PHE A 24 -2.12 -7.35 6.76
N GLY A 25 -1.61 -6.43 5.93
CA GLY A 25 -1.56 -6.59 4.47
C GLY A 25 -0.71 -7.78 4.03
N PHE A 26 -0.94 -8.26 2.81
CA PHE A 26 -0.22 -9.36 2.19
C PHE A 26 -0.19 -10.62 3.05
N LYS A 27 -1.34 -10.99 3.63
CA LYS A 27 -1.46 -12.08 4.60
C LYS A 27 -0.51 -11.90 5.79
N ASP A 28 -0.57 -10.74 6.43
CA ASP A 28 0.30 -10.36 7.56
C ASP A 28 1.81 -10.39 7.23
N GLY A 29 2.16 -10.26 5.94
CA GLY A 29 3.54 -10.37 5.45
C GLY A 29 3.99 -11.77 5.04
N ASP A 30 3.16 -12.80 5.21
CA ASP A 30 3.46 -14.18 4.78
C ASP A 30 3.13 -14.45 3.30
N GLY A 31 2.39 -13.54 2.66
CA GLY A 31 2.08 -13.55 1.24
C GLY A 31 3.22 -13.02 0.37
N GLN A 32 2.91 -12.72 -0.89
CA GLN A 32 3.82 -11.96 -1.72
C GLN A 32 3.66 -10.47 -1.38
N VAL A 33 4.65 -9.93 -0.68
CA VAL A 33 4.69 -8.53 -0.26
C VAL A 33 5.08 -7.65 -1.44
N GLU A 34 4.19 -6.74 -1.81
CA GLU A 34 4.36 -5.83 -2.96
C GLU A 34 4.59 -4.38 -2.52
N THR A 35 4.92 -4.14 -1.24
CA THR A 35 5.14 -2.80 -0.68
C THR A 35 6.18 -2.01 -1.47
N HIS A 36 7.26 -2.65 -1.94
CA HIS A 36 8.28 -1.98 -2.76
C HIS A 36 7.79 -1.68 -4.18
N SER A 37 6.89 -2.48 -4.75
CA SER A 37 6.27 -2.19 -6.04
C SER A 37 5.39 -0.94 -5.93
N VAL A 38 4.63 -0.80 -4.84
CA VAL A 38 3.83 0.40 -4.54
C VAL A 38 4.75 1.61 -4.30
N ALA A 39 5.81 1.45 -3.51
CA ALA A 39 6.78 2.50 -3.25
C ALA A 39 7.44 3.01 -4.54
N PHE A 40 7.85 2.10 -5.43
CA PHE A 40 8.46 2.46 -6.71
C PHE A 40 7.55 3.35 -7.57
N VAL A 41 6.25 3.04 -7.67
CA VAL A 41 5.30 3.88 -8.43
C VAL A 41 5.16 5.28 -7.82
N LEU A 42 5.18 5.39 -6.49
CA LEU A 42 5.12 6.67 -5.80
C LEU A 42 6.43 7.46 -5.99
N GLU A 43 7.58 6.80 -5.93
CA GLU A 43 8.89 7.44 -6.17
C GLU A 43 9.01 7.96 -7.60
N GLU A 44 8.59 7.19 -8.61
CA GLU A 44 8.56 7.61 -10.02
C GLU A 44 7.61 8.81 -10.25
N ALA A 45 6.56 8.94 -9.44
CA ALA A 45 5.66 10.10 -9.44
C ALA A 45 6.20 11.30 -8.64
N GLY A 46 7.43 11.21 -8.13
CA GLY A 46 8.16 12.28 -7.44
C GLY A 46 7.85 12.40 -5.95
N TYR A 47 7.35 11.34 -5.30
CA TYR A 47 7.16 11.31 -3.86
C TYR A 47 8.41 10.78 -3.15
N GLU A 48 8.71 11.28 -1.95
CA GLU A 48 9.63 10.63 -1.03
C GLU A 48 8.86 9.56 -0.24
N VAL A 49 9.36 8.33 -0.24
CA VAL A 49 8.71 7.19 0.39
C VAL A 49 9.68 6.51 1.36
N LYS A 50 9.21 6.10 2.54
CA LYS A 50 9.97 5.19 3.42
C LYS A 50 9.11 4.00 3.81
N THR A 51 9.70 2.82 3.70
CA THR A 51 9.10 1.57 4.17
C THR A 51 9.72 1.14 5.49
N TRP A 52 8.97 0.38 6.28
CA TRP A 52 9.48 -0.23 7.49
C TRP A 52 8.85 -1.60 7.74
N LYS A 53 9.69 -2.57 8.10
CA LYS A 53 9.25 -3.90 8.50
C LYS A 53 8.72 -3.86 9.93
N TRP A 54 7.41 -4.09 10.09
CA TRP A 54 6.77 -4.08 11.41
C TRP A 54 6.96 -5.41 12.14
N PHE A 55 8.16 -5.64 12.67
CA PHE A 55 8.49 -6.84 13.44
C PHE A 55 8.06 -8.13 12.70
N VAL A 56 7.10 -8.89 13.24
CA VAL A 56 6.58 -10.15 12.66
C VAL A 56 5.51 -9.95 11.59
N HIS A 57 5.05 -8.72 11.38
CA HIS A 57 3.97 -8.39 10.44
C HIS A 57 4.50 -7.95 9.07
N ASN A 58 3.61 -7.41 8.25
CA ASN A 58 3.91 -6.85 6.95
C ASN A 58 4.98 -5.73 6.99
N GLU A 59 5.70 -5.54 5.88
CA GLU A 59 6.43 -4.31 5.61
C GLU A 59 5.47 -3.28 5.01
N LEU A 60 5.44 -2.07 5.56
CA LEU A 60 4.47 -1.04 5.18
C LEU A 60 5.16 0.27 4.86
N ILE A 61 4.47 1.10 4.08
CA ILE A 61 4.85 2.50 3.85
C ILE A 61 4.52 3.29 5.12
N ILE A 62 5.56 3.84 5.75
CA ILE A 62 5.46 4.60 7.00
C ILE A 62 5.72 6.10 6.81
N TYR A 63 6.19 6.50 5.64
CA TYR A 63 6.39 7.90 5.28
C TYR A 63 6.06 8.08 3.80
N LEU A 64 5.32 9.14 3.51
CA LEU A 64 4.99 9.58 2.15
C LEU A 64 4.92 11.09 2.14
N SER A 65 5.80 11.74 1.37
CA SER A 65 5.79 13.20 1.22
C SER A 65 6.05 13.64 -0.22
N LYS A 66 5.62 14.86 -0.52
CA LYS A 66 5.94 15.56 -1.78
C LYS A 66 5.87 17.05 -1.53
N ASP A 67 6.85 17.79 -2.05
CA ASP A 67 6.94 19.26 -1.90
C ASP A 67 6.81 19.70 -0.43
N ASP A 68 7.52 19.02 0.47
CA ASP A 68 7.52 19.22 1.94
C ASP A 68 6.16 18.96 2.65
N VAL A 69 5.19 18.37 1.96
CA VAL A 69 3.90 17.96 2.54
C VAL A 69 3.90 16.47 2.85
N GLU A 70 3.70 16.10 4.12
CA GLU A 70 3.52 14.70 4.56
C GLU A 70 2.05 14.28 4.47
N PHE A 71 1.78 13.12 3.88
CA PHE A 71 0.43 12.65 3.57
C PHE A 71 -0.08 11.54 4.49
N LEU A 72 0.78 10.96 5.33
CA LEU A 72 0.36 9.90 6.25
C LEU A 72 -0.14 10.45 7.58
N PRO A 73 -1.04 9.72 8.27
CA PRO A 73 -1.55 10.16 9.56
C PRO A 73 -0.45 10.30 10.59
N THR A 74 -0.38 11.47 11.22
CA THR A 74 0.44 11.72 12.40
C THR A 74 -0.38 11.53 13.68
N LEU A 75 0.31 11.53 14.83
CA LEU A 75 -0.36 11.40 16.12
C LEU A 75 -1.42 12.51 16.30
N GLY A 76 -2.68 12.12 16.49
CA GLY A 76 -3.80 13.05 16.67
C GLY A 76 -4.59 13.39 15.41
N ALA A 77 -4.22 12.85 14.23
CA ALA A 77 -4.92 13.08 12.97
C ALA A 77 -6.31 12.38 12.86
N GLY A 78 -6.68 11.58 13.87
CA GLY A 78 -7.94 10.82 13.87
C GLY A 78 -7.91 9.50 13.10
N TYR A 79 -6.78 9.21 12.42
CA TYR A 79 -6.50 7.94 11.75
C TYR A 79 -5.25 7.30 12.32
N LEU A 80 -5.21 5.97 12.30
CA LEU A 80 -4.11 5.17 12.81
C LEU A 80 -3.38 4.47 11.66
N LEU A 81 -2.14 4.89 11.41
CA LEU A 81 -1.24 4.29 10.41
C LEU A 81 -1.12 2.77 10.64
N GLY A 82 -1.27 1.99 9.58
CA GLY A 82 -1.23 0.52 9.64
C GLY A 82 -2.57 -0.14 9.99
N TYR A 83 -3.58 0.61 10.44
CA TYR A 83 -4.88 0.06 10.85
C TYR A 83 -6.04 0.63 10.05
N ASP A 84 -6.04 1.94 9.79
CA ASP A 84 -7.08 2.57 8.98
C ASP A 84 -6.84 2.36 7.49
N HIS A 85 -7.94 2.25 6.76
CA HIS A 85 -7.90 2.07 5.31
C HIS A 85 -7.31 3.32 4.64
N PRO A 86 -6.27 3.19 3.78
CA PRO A 86 -5.55 4.35 3.23
C PRO A 86 -6.41 5.29 2.40
N ARG A 87 -7.45 4.79 1.72
CA ARG A 87 -8.45 5.62 1.03
C ARG A 87 -9.20 6.63 1.94
N LYS A 88 -9.15 6.49 3.26
CA LYS A 88 -9.78 7.43 4.21
C LYS A 88 -8.93 8.68 4.46
N PHE A 89 -7.61 8.59 4.27
CA PHE A 89 -6.69 9.66 4.64
C PHE A 89 -5.72 10.08 3.52
N LEU A 90 -5.47 9.23 2.52
CA LEU A 90 -4.62 9.60 1.39
C LEU A 90 -5.31 10.65 0.52
N PRO A 91 -4.54 11.60 -0.06
CA PRO A 91 -5.04 12.52 -1.06
C PRO A 91 -5.61 11.78 -2.26
N LYS A 92 -6.59 12.41 -2.90
CA LYS A 92 -7.25 11.85 -4.09
C LYS A 92 -6.25 11.56 -5.21
N GLU A 93 -5.25 12.41 -5.42
CA GLU A 93 -4.28 12.23 -6.50
C GLU A 93 -3.42 10.98 -6.29
N VAL A 94 -3.05 10.68 -5.04
CA VAL A 94 -2.30 9.46 -4.68
C VAL A 94 -3.16 8.23 -4.92
N ILE A 95 -4.44 8.28 -4.55
CA ILE A 95 -5.39 7.17 -4.77
C ILE A 95 -5.55 6.90 -6.26
N GLU A 96 -5.76 7.94 -7.08
CA GLU A 96 -5.94 7.80 -8.53
C GLU A 96 -4.69 7.24 -9.20
N LEU A 97 -3.50 7.73 -8.82
CA LEU A 97 -2.21 7.21 -9.29
C LEU A 97 -2.06 5.70 -9.01
N LEU A 98 -2.36 5.28 -7.79
CA LEU A 98 -2.22 3.88 -7.39
C LEU A 98 -3.31 2.98 -7.98
N ASP A 99 -4.53 3.50 -8.18
CA ASP A 99 -5.60 2.77 -8.87
C ASP A 99 -5.29 2.58 -10.36
N GLU A 100 -4.63 3.55 -11.00
CA GLU A 100 -4.18 3.44 -12.40
C GLU A 100 -3.03 2.42 -12.52
N ALA A 101 -2.04 2.50 -11.62
CA ALA A 101 -0.87 1.61 -11.64
C ALA A 101 -1.20 0.17 -11.23
N PHE A 102 -2.12 0.00 -10.26
CA PHE A 102 -2.53 -1.29 -9.71
C PHE A 102 -4.06 -1.43 -9.76
N PRO A 103 -4.65 -1.62 -10.95
CA PRO A 103 -6.10 -1.70 -11.09
C PRO A 103 -6.69 -2.79 -10.19
N THR A 104 -7.76 -2.48 -9.47
CA THR A 104 -8.44 -3.41 -8.59
C THR A 104 -8.77 -4.71 -9.31
N THR A 105 -8.31 -5.81 -8.73
CA THR A 105 -8.61 -7.16 -9.24
C THR A 105 -9.62 -7.90 -8.38
N SER A 106 -10.04 -7.32 -7.25
CA SER A 106 -11.10 -7.85 -6.40
C SER A 106 -12.48 -7.52 -6.96
N ILE A 107 -13.39 -8.49 -6.89
CA ILE A 107 -14.83 -8.29 -7.05
C ILE A 107 -15.53 -8.11 -5.70
N TYR A 108 -14.79 -8.16 -4.59
CA TYR A 108 -15.28 -7.93 -3.24
C TYR A 108 -14.88 -6.55 -2.76
N PRO A 109 -15.82 -5.68 -2.37
CA PRO A 109 -15.49 -4.43 -1.70
C PRO A 109 -14.83 -4.76 -0.35
N PHE A 110 -13.75 -4.04 -0.04
CA PHE A 110 -13.17 -4.09 1.31
C PHE A 110 -14.17 -3.52 2.34
N PRO A 111 -14.25 -4.09 3.55
CA PRO A 111 -15.08 -3.58 4.64
C PRO A 111 -14.61 -2.22 5.18
#